data_AF-A0A7C4EIR8-F1
#
_entry.id   AF-A0A7C4EIR8-F1
#
_cell.length_a   1.000
_cell.length_b   1.000
_cell.length_c   1.000
_cell.angle_alpha   90.00
_cell.angle_beta   90.00
_cell.angle_gamma   90.00
#
_symmetry.space_group_name_H-M   'P 1'
#
loop_
_entity.id
_entity.type
_entity.pdbx_description
1 polymer ?
#
loop_
_entity_poly.entity_id
_entity_poly.type
_entity_poly.pdbx_seq_one_letter_code
_entity_poly.pdbx_strand_id
1 'polypeptide(L)'
;MAENIPIAHAIRIRECGFDEFWLQDQIVANPSCLGLGELEVITRERQQASGGRLDILLKDPEDDSMYEVEVMLGETDETHIIRTIEYWDNEKRRWPQRQHFAVLVAESITRRFFNVIQVLSHAIPMIAIQANIVEANGQKMLTFAKILDTYEEPEEGIGLPSEVHDETYWREKAAWTMDAARALLEIVRPVYGDASLNYVKNYIGIMVNGNNYFWFHKRSGNKSLLNFWLTESLLSSATKLLDEKGIPYTVRKNESIRITIDKETISNNPELFIKIAQLVRQAWEE
;
A
#
# COMPACT_ATOMS: atom_id res chain seq x y z
N MET A 1 35.15 10.81 -10.51
CA MET A 1 34.53 11.25 -11.78
C MET A 1 33.18 11.81 -11.40
N ALA A 2 32.84 13.03 -11.83
CA ALA A 2 31.49 13.54 -11.61
C ALA A 2 30.53 12.68 -12.45
N GLU A 3 29.59 11.99 -11.80
CA GLU A 3 28.55 11.25 -12.51
C GLU A 3 27.76 12.24 -13.37
N ASN A 4 27.68 11.96 -14.66
CA ASN A 4 26.90 12.77 -15.59
C ASN A 4 25.43 12.37 -15.45
N ILE A 5 24.65 13.15 -14.70
CA ILE A 5 23.22 12.92 -14.49
C ILE A 5 22.45 13.57 -15.65
N PRO A 6 21.76 12.79 -16.50
CA PRO A 6 21.02 13.34 -17.63
C PRO A 6 19.82 14.16 -17.14
N ILE A 7 19.53 15.25 -17.85
CA ILE A 7 18.30 16.05 -17.62
C ILE A 7 17.14 15.35 -18.31
N ALA A 8 16.06 15.14 -17.58
CA ALA A 8 14.84 14.55 -18.11
C ALA A 8 13.79 15.62 -18.44
N HIS A 9 12.89 15.32 -19.36
CA HIS A 9 11.79 16.21 -19.75
C HIS A 9 10.44 15.52 -19.55
N ALA A 10 9.48 16.25 -18.98
CA ALA A 10 8.11 15.77 -18.84
C ALA A 10 7.35 15.97 -20.16
N ILE A 11 6.64 14.93 -20.59
CA ILE A 11 5.82 14.86 -21.79
C ILE A 11 4.42 14.40 -21.36
N ARG A 12 3.39 14.95 -22.00
CA ARG A 12 2.01 14.50 -21.77
C ARG A 12 1.85 13.06 -22.32
N ILE A 13 1.20 12.20 -21.56
CA ILE A 13 0.79 10.83 -21.93
C ILE A 13 0.03 10.85 -23.27
N ARG A 14 -0.91 11.78 -23.44
CA ARG A 14 -1.69 11.94 -24.68
C ARG A 14 -0.82 12.29 -25.90
N GLU A 15 0.26 13.06 -25.70
CA GLU A 15 1.20 13.44 -26.75
C GLU A 15 2.08 12.26 -27.18
N CYS A 16 2.18 11.24 -26.33
CA CYS A 16 2.81 9.96 -26.66
C CYS A 16 1.85 8.97 -27.37
N GLY A 17 0.59 9.36 -27.62
CA GLY A 17 -0.40 8.53 -28.32
C GLY A 17 -1.12 7.51 -27.44
N PHE A 18 -1.07 7.69 -26.12
CA PHE A 18 -1.81 6.85 -25.16
C PHE A 18 -3.11 7.54 -24.71
N ASP A 19 -4.10 6.75 -24.32
CA ASP A 19 -5.42 7.19 -23.86
C ASP A 19 -5.64 6.89 -22.36
N GLU A 20 -6.79 7.30 -21.82
CA GLU A 20 -7.18 7.05 -20.44
C GLU A 20 -7.23 5.56 -20.12
N PHE A 21 -7.69 4.73 -21.07
CA PHE A 21 -7.78 3.28 -20.88
C PHE A 21 -6.40 2.65 -20.70
N TRP A 22 -5.41 3.10 -21.48
CA TRP A 22 -4.02 2.69 -21.31
C TRP A 22 -3.49 3.05 -19.92
N LEU A 23 -3.76 4.27 -19.43
CA LEU A 23 -3.32 4.69 -18.11
C LEU A 23 -4.02 3.87 -17.00
N GLN A 24 -5.31 3.57 -17.17
CA GLN A 24 -6.04 2.67 -16.28
C GLN A 24 -5.40 1.27 -16.24
N ASP A 25 -4.99 0.73 -17.38
CA ASP A 25 -4.31 -0.57 -17.46
C ASP A 25 -2.99 -0.57 -16.67
N GLN A 26 -2.21 0.52 -16.74
CA GLN A 26 -0.98 0.64 -15.96
C GLN A 26 -1.26 0.64 -14.45
N ILE A 27 -2.27 1.39 -14.01
CA ILE A 27 -2.67 1.48 -12.60
C ILE A 27 -3.21 0.13 -12.10
N VAL A 28 -4.04 -0.55 -12.88
CA VAL A 28 -4.60 -1.87 -12.51
C VAL A 28 -3.51 -2.95 -12.43
N ALA A 29 -2.54 -2.90 -13.34
CA ALA A 29 -1.40 -3.82 -13.32
C ALA A 29 -0.50 -3.62 -12.10
N ASN A 30 -0.29 -2.37 -11.68
CA ASN A 30 0.52 -2.04 -10.51
C ASN A 30 -0.07 -0.88 -9.68
N PRO A 31 -1.05 -1.11 -8.79
CA PRO A 31 -1.69 -0.06 -8.00
C PRO A 31 -0.72 0.72 -7.09
N SER A 32 0.41 0.11 -6.72
CA SER A 32 1.44 0.75 -5.91
C SER A 32 2.05 1.99 -6.60
N CYS A 33 1.94 2.08 -7.93
CA CYS A 33 2.42 3.23 -8.69
C CYS A 33 1.77 4.55 -8.25
N LEU A 34 0.57 4.52 -7.65
CA LEU A 34 -0.13 5.70 -7.13
C LEU A 34 0.47 6.26 -5.84
N GLY A 35 1.36 5.51 -5.15
CA GLY A 35 1.94 5.94 -3.88
C GLY A 35 0.95 5.97 -2.71
N LEU A 36 -0.08 5.11 -2.75
CA LEU A 36 -1.16 5.00 -1.75
C LEU A 36 -1.04 3.74 -0.87
N GLY A 37 0.13 3.09 -0.87
CA GLY A 37 0.33 1.81 -0.20
C GLY A 37 -0.07 0.60 -1.03
N GLU A 38 -0.24 -0.54 -0.37
CA GLU A 38 -0.47 -1.84 -1.00
C GLU A 38 -1.96 -2.11 -1.23
N LEU A 39 -2.50 -1.56 -2.31
CA LEU A 39 -3.93 -1.65 -2.64
C LEU A 39 -4.27 -2.85 -3.55
N GLU A 40 -5.46 -3.42 -3.34
CA GLU A 40 -6.04 -4.47 -4.17
C GLU A 40 -7.10 -3.91 -5.13
N VAL A 41 -7.06 -4.33 -6.39
CA VAL A 41 -8.08 -3.96 -7.39
C VAL A 41 -9.36 -4.74 -7.14
N ILE A 42 -10.46 -4.05 -6.86
CA ILE A 42 -11.79 -4.64 -6.68
C ILE A 42 -12.52 -4.73 -8.01
N THR A 43 -12.50 -3.65 -8.80
CA THR A 43 -13.15 -3.63 -10.11
C THR A 43 -12.52 -2.59 -11.01
N ARG A 44 -12.55 -2.87 -12.31
CA ARG A 44 -12.31 -1.91 -13.39
C ARG A 44 -13.66 -1.58 -14.04
N GLU A 45 -13.87 -0.33 -14.41
CA GLU A 45 -15.01 0.11 -15.22
C GLU A 45 -16.38 -0.23 -14.61
N ARG A 46 -16.59 0.17 -13.36
CA ARG A 46 -17.84 -0.11 -12.64
C ARG A 46 -18.97 0.76 -13.17
N GLN A 47 -19.99 0.16 -13.76
CA GLN A 47 -21.22 0.87 -14.08
C GLN A 47 -21.92 1.35 -12.80
N GLN A 48 -22.28 2.64 -12.77
CA GLN A 48 -22.95 3.28 -11.64
C GLN A 48 -24.46 3.32 -11.85
N ALA A 49 -25.24 3.15 -10.77
CA ALA A 49 -26.70 3.08 -10.84
C ALA A 49 -27.35 4.41 -11.30
N SER A 50 -26.67 5.54 -11.06
CA SER A 50 -27.07 6.89 -11.48
C SER A 50 -26.71 7.23 -12.95
N GLY A 51 -26.06 6.30 -13.66
CA GLY A 51 -25.40 6.59 -14.94
C GLY A 51 -23.93 6.99 -14.74
N GLY A 52 -23.11 6.76 -15.77
CA GLY A 52 -21.65 6.92 -15.68
C GLY A 52 -20.92 5.65 -15.26
N ARG A 53 -19.59 5.75 -15.12
CA ARG A 53 -18.71 4.61 -14.91
C ARG A 53 -17.49 5.04 -14.11
N LEU A 54 -17.32 4.45 -12.93
CA LEU A 54 -16.07 4.61 -12.17
C LEU A 54 -14.96 3.83 -12.86
N ASP A 55 -13.84 4.47 -13.11
CA ASP A 55 -12.71 3.86 -13.81
C ASP A 55 -12.08 2.71 -13.01
N ILE A 56 -11.68 2.95 -11.77
CA ILE A 56 -11.03 1.92 -10.93
C ILE A 56 -11.50 2.04 -9.49
N LEU A 57 -11.86 0.90 -8.89
CA LEU A 57 -12.10 0.77 -7.46
C LEU A 57 -10.99 -0.06 -6.83
N LEU A 58 -10.23 0.54 -5.94
CA LEU A 58 -9.19 -0.13 -5.15
C LEU A 58 -9.62 -0.26 -3.69
N LYS A 59 -8.97 -1.17 -2.98
CA LYS A 59 -9.24 -1.45 -1.57
C LYS A 59 -7.96 -1.73 -0.81
N ASP A 60 -7.83 -1.15 0.37
CA ASP A 60 -6.81 -1.54 1.34
C ASP A 60 -7.21 -2.88 1.99
N PRO A 61 -6.38 -3.93 1.87
CA PRO A 61 -6.67 -5.25 2.44
C PRO A 61 -6.48 -5.33 3.96
N GLU A 62 -5.90 -4.32 4.60
CA GLU A 62 -5.64 -4.27 6.05
C GLU A 62 -6.84 -3.75 6.84
N ASP A 63 -7.49 -2.68 6.36
CA ASP A 63 -8.57 -2.00 7.08
C ASP A 63 -9.88 -1.84 6.28
N ASP A 64 -9.94 -2.41 5.07
CA ASP A 64 -11.07 -2.32 4.15
C ASP A 64 -11.38 -0.91 3.61
N SER A 65 -10.46 0.05 3.74
CA SER A 65 -10.56 1.38 3.10
C SER A 65 -10.67 1.25 1.59
N MET A 66 -11.45 2.12 0.96
CA MET A 66 -11.76 2.08 -0.46
C MET A 66 -11.22 3.34 -1.15
N TYR A 67 -10.70 3.19 -2.36
CA TYR A 67 -10.19 4.29 -3.17
C TYR A 67 -10.90 4.28 -4.52
N GLU A 68 -11.69 5.31 -4.76
CA GLU A 68 -12.42 5.52 -6.00
C GLU A 68 -11.57 6.38 -6.94
N VAL A 69 -10.88 5.73 -7.89
CA VAL A 69 -9.93 6.38 -8.79
C VAL A 69 -10.61 6.77 -10.11
N GLU A 70 -10.59 8.06 -10.44
CA GLU A 70 -11.08 8.63 -11.69
C GLU A 70 -9.92 9.19 -12.51
N VAL A 71 -9.77 8.70 -13.74
CA VAL A 71 -8.63 9.00 -14.63
C VAL A 71 -9.09 9.88 -15.78
N MET A 72 -8.42 11.02 -16.00
CA MET A 72 -8.60 11.81 -17.22
C MET A 72 -7.25 12.30 -17.73
N LEU A 73 -7.03 12.20 -19.05
CA LEU A 73 -5.87 12.83 -19.66
C LEU A 73 -6.15 14.31 -19.94
N GLY A 74 -5.08 15.09 -19.93
CA GLY A 74 -5.11 16.54 -20.12
C GLY A 74 -5.11 17.33 -18.82
N GLU A 75 -5.50 18.59 -18.97
CA GLU A 75 -5.66 19.49 -17.84
C GLU A 75 -6.94 19.11 -17.10
N THR A 76 -6.85 19.01 -15.77
CA THR A 76 -8.03 18.84 -14.92
C THR A 76 -9.04 19.93 -15.22
N ASP A 77 -10.32 19.56 -15.30
CA ASP A 77 -11.44 20.47 -15.48
C ASP A 77 -12.52 20.27 -14.42
N GLU A 78 -13.62 21.03 -14.51
CA GLU A 78 -14.75 20.90 -13.60
C GLU A 78 -15.40 19.50 -13.69
N THR A 79 -15.45 18.91 -14.87
CA THR A 79 -16.06 17.58 -15.09
C THR A 79 -15.31 16.50 -14.33
N HIS A 80 -13.99 16.55 -14.35
CA HIS A 80 -13.13 15.59 -13.65
C HIS A 80 -13.38 15.59 -12.15
N ILE A 81 -13.41 16.77 -11.54
CA ILE A 81 -13.67 16.92 -10.10
C ILE A 81 -15.06 16.42 -9.75
N ILE A 82 -16.08 16.79 -10.53
CA ILE A 82 -17.47 16.38 -10.29
C ILE A 82 -17.59 14.85 -10.36
N ARG A 83 -17.07 14.20 -11.41
CA ARG A 83 -17.13 12.73 -11.52
C ARG A 83 -16.43 12.01 -10.38
N THR A 84 -15.24 12.49 -10.00
CA THR A 84 -14.47 11.94 -8.88
C THR A 84 -15.31 11.94 -7.59
N ILE A 85 -16.01 13.05 -7.32
CA ILE A 85 -16.85 13.19 -6.13
C ILE A 85 -18.13 12.37 -6.22
N GLU A 86 -18.80 12.35 -7.38
CA GLU A 86 -20.03 11.57 -7.57
C GLU A 86 -19.79 10.07 -7.38
N TYR A 87 -18.69 9.54 -7.93
CA TYR A 87 -18.36 8.12 -7.78
C TYR A 87 -17.96 7.76 -6.36
N TRP A 88 -17.21 8.63 -5.69
CA TRP A 88 -16.93 8.50 -4.26
C TRP A 88 -18.21 8.47 -3.41
N ASP A 89 -19.13 9.43 -3.59
CA ASP A 89 -20.37 9.51 -2.80
C ASP A 89 -21.25 8.27 -3.03
N ASN A 90 -21.32 7.78 -4.27
CA ASN A 90 -22.06 6.57 -4.60
C ASN A 90 -21.51 5.33 -3.88
N GLU A 91 -20.20 5.08 -3.90
CA GLU A 91 -19.61 3.93 -3.20
C GLU A 91 -19.69 4.10 -1.68
N LYS A 92 -19.51 5.33 -1.16
CA LYS A 92 -19.68 5.62 0.27
C LYS A 92 -21.11 5.36 0.75
N ARG A 93 -22.14 5.72 -0.02
CA ARG A 93 -23.54 5.40 0.29
C ARG A 93 -23.82 3.91 0.25
N ARG A 94 -23.15 3.17 -0.65
CA ARG A 94 -23.26 1.72 -0.75
C ARG A 94 -22.61 1.00 0.43
N TRP A 95 -21.46 1.48 0.91
CA TRP A 95 -20.73 0.90 2.03
C TRP A 95 -20.37 1.94 3.11
N PRO A 96 -21.37 2.49 3.83
CA PRO A 96 -21.19 3.64 4.70
C PRO A 96 -20.27 3.40 5.91
N GLN A 97 -19.97 2.15 6.25
CA GLN A 97 -19.08 1.80 7.36
C GLN A 97 -17.60 1.78 6.98
N ARG A 98 -17.26 1.78 5.69
CA ARG A 98 -15.86 1.83 5.24
C ARG A 98 -15.37 3.27 5.16
N GLN A 99 -14.06 3.45 5.24
CA GLN A 99 -13.44 4.69 4.80
C GLN A 99 -13.36 4.70 3.27
N HIS A 100 -13.55 5.87 2.68
CA HIS A 100 -13.60 6.06 1.23
C HIS A 100 -12.82 7.30 0.85
N PHE A 101 -12.00 7.18 -0.19
CA PHE A 101 -11.11 8.21 -0.68
C PHE A 101 -11.37 8.46 -2.17
N ALA A 102 -11.72 9.70 -2.52
CA ALA A 102 -11.85 10.12 -3.90
C ALA A 102 -10.46 10.40 -4.48
N VAL A 103 -10.04 9.66 -5.51
CA VAL A 103 -8.69 9.79 -6.09
C VAL A 103 -8.80 10.33 -7.51
N LEU A 104 -8.30 11.56 -7.71
CA LEU A 104 -8.27 12.23 -9.00
C LEU A 104 -6.90 12.03 -9.66
N VAL A 105 -6.85 11.40 -10.84
CA VAL A 105 -5.60 11.18 -11.59
C VAL A 105 -5.63 11.95 -12.91
N ALA A 106 -4.73 12.94 -13.08
CA ALA A 106 -4.67 13.81 -14.25
C ALA A 106 -3.25 14.03 -14.79
N GLU A 107 -3.09 14.47 -16.04
CA GLU A 107 -1.75 14.84 -16.57
C GLU A 107 -1.23 16.15 -16.00
N SER A 108 -2.13 17.11 -15.75
CA SER A 108 -1.78 18.44 -15.30
C SER A 108 -2.88 19.02 -14.43
N ILE A 109 -2.54 19.34 -13.19
CA ILE A 109 -3.46 19.99 -12.25
C ILE A 109 -3.04 21.46 -12.14
N THR A 110 -3.81 22.34 -12.77
CA THR A 110 -3.50 23.78 -12.74
C THR A 110 -3.66 24.34 -11.33
N ARG A 111 -3.01 25.46 -11.04
CA ARG A 111 -3.14 26.15 -9.74
C ARG A 111 -4.60 26.48 -9.39
N ARG A 112 -5.43 26.81 -10.40
CA ARG A 112 -6.86 27.07 -10.21
C ARG A 112 -7.56 25.82 -9.65
N PHE A 113 -7.38 24.67 -10.29
CA PHE A 113 -8.04 23.44 -9.87
C PHE A 113 -7.43 22.84 -8.61
N PHE A 114 -6.11 22.95 -8.42
CA PHE A 114 -5.46 22.60 -7.15
C PHE A 114 -6.14 23.30 -5.96
N ASN A 115 -6.34 24.62 -6.05
CA ASN A 115 -7.01 25.38 -4.98
C ASN A 115 -8.46 24.90 -4.74
N VAL A 116 -9.19 24.56 -5.82
CA VAL A 116 -10.57 24.04 -5.71
C VAL A 116 -10.59 22.67 -5.02
N ILE A 117 -9.73 21.74 -5.47
CA ILE A 117 -9.64 20.41 -4.89
C ILE A 117 -9.22 20.51 -3.41
N GLN A 118 -8.28 21.39 -3.08
CA GLN A 118 -7.85 21.61 -1.69
C GLN A 118 -8.98 22.14 -0.80
N VAL A 119 -9.84 23.04 -1.30
CA VAL A 119 -11.02 23.49 -0.53
C VAL A 119 -12.00 22.33 -0.30
N LEU A 120 -12.23 21.52 -1.34
CA LEU A 120 -13.12 20.37 -1.25
C LEU A 120 -12.56 19.25 -0.35
N SER A 121 -11.23 19.12 -0.27
CA SER A 121 -10.57 18.08 0.52
C SER A 121 -10.79 18.22 2.04
N HIS A 122 -11.27 19.38 2.50
CA HIS A 122 -11.68 19.58 3.90
C HIS A 122 -13.01 18.89 4.25
N ALA A 123 -13.86 18.62 3.26
CA ALA A 123 -15.17 17.98 3.46
C ALA A 123 -15.23 16.56 2.88
N ILE A 124 -14.43 16.30 1.87
CA ILE A 124 -14.38 15.03 1.14
C ILE A 124 -12.93 14.53 1.22
N PRO A 125 -12.66 13.28 1.62
CA PRO A 125 -11.30 12.73 1.62
C PRO A 125 -10.78 12.60 0.18
N MET A 126 -10.24 13.69 -0.38
CA MET A 126 -9.78 13.77 -1.76
C MET A 126 -8.25 13.69 -1.84
N ILE A 127 -7.77 12.89 -2.78
CA ILE A 127 -6.35 12.73 -3.11
C ILE A 127 -6.19 13.10 -4.59
N ALA A 128 -5.17 13.88 -4.92
CA ALA A 128 -4.88 14.25 -6.30
C ALA A 128 -3.49 13.76 -6.71
N ILE A 129 -3.43 13.03 -7.82
CA ILE A 129 -2.22 12.43 -8.36
C ILE A 129 -2.03 12.94 -9.78
N GLN A 130 -0.83 13.45 -10.05
CA GLN A 130 -0.42 13.82 -11.39
C GLN A 130 0.32 12.66 -12.05
N ALA A 131 -0.08 12.30 -13.28
CA ALA A 131 0.53 11.23 -14.06
C ALA A 131 1.18 11.80 -15.34
N ASN A 132 2.47 11.55 -15.54
CA ASN A 132 3.20 12.07 -16.69
C ASN A 132 4.28 11.10 -17.17
N ILE A 133 4.65 11.21 -18.45
CA ILE A 133 5.81 10.49 -18.99
C ILE A 133 7.03 11.39 -18.84
N VAL A 134 8.11 10.84 -18.32
CA VAL A 134 9.41 11.49 -18.26
C VAL A 134 10.33 10.80 -19.26
N GLU A 135 10.97 11.57 -20.14
CA GLU A 135 11.92 11.08 -21.13
C GLU A 135 13.34 11.52 -20.82
N ALA A 136 14.27 10.56 -20.77
CA ALA A 136 15.70 10.79 -20.67
C ALA A 136 16.45 9.73 -21.49
N ASN A 137 17.47 10.16 -22.25
CA ASN A 137 18.29 9.25 -23.08
C ASN A 137 17.47 8.34 -24.03
N GLY A 138 16.32 8.82 -24.53
CA GLY A 138 15.42 8.06 -25.40
C GLY A 138 14.60 6.97 -24.70
N GLN A 139 14.68 6.88 -23.37
CA GLN A 139 13.82 6.03 -22.55
C GLN A 139 12.67 6.85 -21.98
N LYS A 140 11.46 6.29 -22.03
CA LYS A 140 10.24 6.89 -21.46
C LYS A 140 9.84 6.15 -20.21
N MET A 141 9.56 6.90 -19.14
CA MET A 141 9.16 6.37 -17.85
C MET A 141 7.83 6.99 -17.46
N LEU A 142 6.81 6.18 -17.17
CA LEU A 142 5.57 6.67 -16.58
C LEU A 142 5.82 6.98 -15.10
N THR A 143 5.41 8.16 -14.68
CA THR A 143 5.62 8.66 -13.32
C THR A 143 4.29 9.14 -12.76
N PHE A 144 4.11 8.92 -11.46
CA PHE A 144 2.97 9.39 -10.70
C PHE A 144 3.49 10.20 -9.52
N ALA A 145 2.89 11.35 -9.28
CA ALA A 145 3.22 12.23 -8.17
C ALA A 145 1.94 12.60 -7.44
N LYS A 146 1.84 12.24 -6.16
CA LYS A 146 0.77 12.73 -5.29
C LYS A 146 1.01 14.21 -5.00
N ILE A 147 0.11 15.07 -5.48
CA ILE A 147 0.22 16.52 -5.35
C ILE A 147 -0.67 17.09 -4.24
N LEU A 148 -1.74 16.38 -3.89
CA LEU A 148 -2.62 16.66 -2.77
C LEU A 148 -2.92 15.33 -2.08
N ASP A 149 -2.84 15.34 -0.77
CA ASP A 149 -3.25 14.23 0.08
C ASP A 149 -4.48 14.64 0.88
N THR A 150 -5.11 13.67 1.55
CA THR A 150 -6.21 13.99 2.45
C THR A 150 -5.75 14.90 3.57
N TYR A 151 -6.55 15.91 3.88
CA TYR A 151 -6.33 16.73 5.05
C TYR A 151 -6.59 15.86 6.30
N GLU A 152 -5.53 15.50 6.99
CA GLU A 152 -5.61 15.05 8.37
C GLU A 152 -5.57 16.32 9.24
N GLU A 153 -6.63 16.55 10.02
CA GLU A 153 -6.61 17.61 11.03
C GLU A 153 -5.41 17.34 11.95
N PRO A 154 -4.45 18.28 12.08
CA PRO A 154 -3.43 18.17 13.10
C PRO A 154 -4.18 18.08 14.42
N GLU A 155 -3.95 17.01 15.20
CA GLU A 155 -4.57 16.86 16.52
C GLU A 155 -4.41 18.19 17.28
N GLU A 156 -5.53 18.88 17.56
CA GLU A 156 -5.48 20.11 18.35
C GLU A 156 -4.75 19.77 19.64
N GLY A 157 -3.62 20.45 19.85
CA GLY A 157 -2.68 20.19 20.93
C GLY A 157 -3.27 20.42 22.31
N ILE A 158 -4.15 19.52 22.75
CA ILE A 158 -4.43 19.25 24.15
C ILE A 158 -3.49 18.12 24.56
N GLY A 159 -2.18 18.41 24.58
CA GLY A 159 -1.10 17.59 25.16
C GLY A 159 -1.40 16.12 25.48
N LEU A 160 -1.85 15.33 24.50
CA LEU A 160 -1.70 13.90 24.53
C LEU A 160 -0.29 13.66 23.97
N PRO A 161 0.59 12.95 24.70
CA PRO A 161 1.89 12.62 24.14
C PRO A 161 1.67 11.93 22.80
N SER A 162 2.49 12.21 21.78
CA SER A 162 2.45 11.50 20.49
C SER A 162 2.17 10.03 20.77
N GLU A 163 1.11 9.43 20.22
CA GLU A 163 0.75 8.05 20.58
C GLU A 163 2.00 7.18 20.42
N VAL A 164 2.65 6.87 21.55
CA VAL A 164 3.88 6.09 21.54
C VAL A 164 3.37 4.68 21.36
N HIS A 165 3.42 4.20 20.13
CA HIS A 165 3.05 2.85 19.79
C HIS A 165 4.17 1.91 20.22
N ASP A 166 4.46 1.83 21.51
CA ASP A 166 5.50 0.98 22.07
C ASP A 166 4.98 -0.43 22.40
N GLU A 167 5.79 -1.18 23.12
CA GLU A 167 5.43 -2.48 23.68
C GLU A 167 4.17 -2.40 24.56
N THR A 168 3.99 -1.33 25.34
CA THR A 168 2.82 -1.16 26.23
C THR A 168 1.55 -1.04 25.40
N TYR A 169 1.57 -0.17 24.39
CA TYR A 169 0.46 -0.01 23.45
C TYR A 169 0.06 -1.34 22.80
N TRP A 170 1.03 -2.10 22.28
CA TRP A 170 0.75 -3.37 21.61
C TRP A 170 0.30 -4.47 22.56
N ARG A 171 0.77 -4.45 23.81
CA ARG A 171 0.34 -5.37 24.86
C ARG A 171 -1.14 -5.17 25.20
N GLU A 172 -1.62 -3.92 25.24
CA GLU A 172 -3.03 -3.60 25.45
C GLU A 172 -3.88 -3.88 24.20
N LYS A 173 -3.40 -3.47 23.02
CA LYS A 173 -4.13 -3.61 21.75
C LYS A 173 -4.31 -5.05 21.30
N ALA A 174 -3.23 -5.84 21.40
CA ALA A 174 -3.15 -7.22 20.90
C ALA A 174 -1.94 -7.97 21.46
N ALA A 175 -1.99 -8.33 22.75
CA ALA A 175 -0.93 -9.11 23.42
C ALA A 175 -0.48 -10.35 22.63
N TRP A 176 -1.41 -11.05 21.97
CA TRP A 176 -1.10 -12.23 21.16
C TRP A 176 -0.23 -11.93 19.94
N THR A 177 -0.37 -10.74 19.34
CA THR A 177 0.42 -10.32 18.18
C THR A 177 1.83 -9.95 18.59
N MET A 178 1.94 -9.29 19.73
CA MET A 178 3.23 -9.01 20.35
C MET A 178 3.97 -10.29 20.76
N ASP A 179 3.25 -11.25 21.35
CA ASP A 179 3.80 -12.55 21.73
C ASP A 179 4.27 -13.36 20.51
N ALA A 180 3.51 -13.33 19.41
CA ALA A 180 3.90 -13.94 18.14
C ALA A 180 5.15 -13.27 17.54
N ALA A 181 5.20 -11.94 17.51
CA ALA A 181 6.35 -11.18 17.00
C ALA A 181 7.62 -11.46 17.81
N ARG A 182 7.52 -11.52 19.15
CA ARG A 182 8.64 -11.90 20.03
C ARG A 182 9.09 -13.33 19.78
N ALA A 183 8.16 -14.28 19.67
CA ALA A 183 8.49 -15.67 19.40
C ALA A 183 9.26 -15.82 18.08
N LEU A 184 8.81 -15.14 17.01
CA LEU A 184 9.52 -15.18 15.74
C LEU A 184 10.90 -14.52 15.85
N LEU A 185 11.00 -13.35 16.48
CA LEU A 185 12.28 -12.65 16.66
C LEU A 185 13.34 -13.54 17.34
N GLU A 186 12.99 -14.25 18.41
CA GLU A 186 13.93 -15.15 19.09
C GLU A 186 14.38 -16.32 18.19
N ILE A 187 13.49 -16.84 17.34
CA ILE A 187 13.81 -17.92 16.40
C ILE A 187 14.71 -17.44 15.25
N VAL A 188 14.49 -16.23 14.74
CA VAL A 188 15.21 -15.72 13.56
C VAL A 188 16.49 -14.95 13.92
N ARG A 189 16.72 -14.66 15.21
CA ARG A 189 17.95 -14.03 15.71
C ARG A 189 19.25 -14.64 15.18
N PRO A 190 19.42 -15.98 15.12
CA PRO A 190 20.62 -16.59 14.56
C PRO A 190 20.88 -16.24 13.08
N VAL A 191 19.84 -15.83 12.34
CA VAL A 191 19.94 -15.44 10.92
C VAL A 191 20.27 -13.95 10.76
N TYR A 192 19.74 -13.10 11.64
CA TYR A 192 19.78 -11.64 11.49
C TYR A 192 20.62 -10.89 12.53
N GLY A 193 21.14 -11.57 13.56
CA GLY A 193 21.93 -10.92 14.61
C GLY A 193 21.10 -9.93 15.43
N ASP A 194 21.41 -8.65 15.30
CA ASP A 194 20.82 -7.54 16.07
C ASP A 194 19.42 -7.12 15.61
N ALA A 195 18.63 -8.08 15.10
CA ALA A 195 17.24 -7.82 14.77
C ALA A 195 16.45 -7.35 16.00
N SER A 196 15.52 -6.43 15.77
CA SER A 196 14.72 -5.80 16.82
C SER A 196 13.26 -5.68 16.42
N LEU A 197 12.37 -5.47 17.40
CA LEU A 197 10.98 -5.13 17.12
C LEU A 197 10.86 -3.63 16.90
N ASN A 198 10.26 -3.27 15.76
CA ASN A 198 9.84 -1.92 15.45
C ASN A 198 8.32 -1.84 15.63
N TYR A 199 7.86 -0.97 16.52
CA TYR A 199 6.45 -0.86 16.83
C TYR A 199 5.87 0.40 16.19
N VAL A 200 4.81 0.23 15.41
CA VAL A 200 4.07 1.34 14.81
C VAL A 200 2.57 1.15 15.04
N LYS A 201 1.75 2.13 14.61
CA LYS A 201 0.30 2.12 14.84
C LYS A 201 -0.37 0.83 14.35
N ASN A 202 -0.04 0.38 13.13
CA ASN A 202 -0.80 -0.67 12.44
C ASN A 202 -0.14 -2.05 12.47
N TYR A 203 1.16 -2.15 12.70
CA TYR A 203 1.89 -3.42 12.75
C TYR A 203 3.06 -3.41 13.74
N ILE A 204 3.57 -4.61 14.03
CA ILE A 204 4.89 -4.83 14.65
C ILE A 204 5.82 -5.39 13.58
N GLY A 205 6.92 -4.70 13.31
CA GLY A 205 7.95 -5.11 12.35
C GLY A 205 9.08 -5.86 13.04
N ILE A 206 9.66 -6.87 12.39
CA ILE A 206 11.00 -7.36 12.72
C ILE A 206 11.98 -6.62 11.83
N MET A 207 12.74 -5.72 12.44
CA MET A 207 13.66 -4.82 11.77
C MET A 207 15.09 -5.37 11.75
N VAL A 208 15.70 -5.34 10.57
CA VAL A 208 17.10 -5.71 10.31
C VAL A 208 17.74 -4.56 9.54
N ASN A 209 18.82 -3.99 10.07
CA ASN A 209 19.55 -2.88 9.44
C ASN A 209 18.65 -1.71 8.97
N GLY A 210 17.64 -1.35 9.78
CA GLY A 210 16.71 -0.25 9.48
C GLY A 210 15.53 -0.60 8.57
N ASN A 211 15.45 -1.83 8.06
CA ASN A 211 14.35 -2.30 7.21
C ASN A 211 13.52 -3.37 7.91
N ASN A 212 12.19 -3.33 7.76
CA ASN A 212 11.33 -4.39 8.29
C ASN A 212 11.33 -5.57 7.30
N TYR A 213 11.68 -6.76 7.80
CA TYR A 213 11.69 -7.99 6.99
C TYR A 213 10.42 -8.83 7.19
N PHE A 214 9.77 -8.65 8.35
CA PHE A 214 8.51 -9.28 8.69
C PHE A 214 7.57 -8.25 9.29
N TRP A 215 6.28 -8.38 9.01
CA TRP A 215 5.23 -7.53 9.56
C TRP A 215 4.16 -8.38 10.22
N PHE A 216 3.81 -8.02 11.45
CA PHE A 216 2.74 -8.63 12.22
C PHE A 216 1.58 -7.66 12.37
N HIS A 217 0.41 -8.04 11.86
CA HIS A 217 -0.83 -7.30 12.04
C HIS A 217 -1.76 -8.06 12.97
N LYS A 218 -2.56 -7.31 13.73
CA LYS A 218 -3.61 -7.87 14.60
C LYS A 218 -4.66 -8.58 13.73
N ARG A 219 -5.05 -9.80 14.12
CA ARG A 219 -6.22 -10.51 13.56
C ARG A 219 -7.15 -10.97 14.69
N SER A 220 -8.41 -11.24 14.36
CA SER A 220 -9.39 -11.78 15.30
C SER A 220 -9.03 -13.21 15.74
N GLY A 221 -9.61 -13.66 16.86
CA GLY A 221 -9.41 -15.02 17.36
C GLY A 221 -8.04 -15.28 17.98
N ASN A 222 -7.38 -14.26 18.55
CA ASN A 222 -6.03 -14.32 19.11
C ASN A 222 -4.96 -14.81 18.11
N LYS A 223 -5.19 -14.55 16.82
CA LYS A 223 -4.23 -14.81 15.74
C LYS A 223 -3.63 -13.51 15.24
N SER A 224 -2.55 -13.63 14.51
CA SER A 224 -1.84 -12.53 13.85
C SER A 224 -1.69 -12.85 12.38
N LEU A 225 -1.62 -11.80 11.57
CA LEU A 225 -1.24 -11.93 10.17
C LEU A 225 0.25 -11.64 10.07
N LEU A 226 1.03 -12.63 9.67
CA LEU A 226 2.45 -12.50 9.40
C LEU A 226 2.64 -12.34 7.89
N ASN A 227 3.31 -11.25 7.51
CA ASN A 227 3.66 -10.93 6.14
C ASN A 227 5.18 -10.90 6.00
N PHE A 228 5.69 -11.35 4.86
CA PHE A 228 7.09 -11.19 4.46
C PHE A 228 7.20 -11.21 2.93
N TRP A 229 8.21 -10.53 2.41
CA TRP A 229 8.48 -10.41 0.98
C TRP A 229 9.61 -11.35 0.55
N LEU A 230 9.52 -11.85 -0.68
CA LEU A 230 10.50 -12.70 -1.35
C LEU A 230 10.55 -12.31 -2.83
N THR A 231 11.68 -12.57 -3.50
CA THR A 231 11.77 -12.50 -4.96
C THR A 231 11.00 -13.66 -5.61
N GLU A 232 10.58 -13.49 -6.88
CA GLU A 232 9.88 -14.52 -7.66
C GLU A 232 10.59 -15.88 -7.64
N SER A 233 11.92 -15.87 -7.72
CA SER A 233 12.77 -17.08 -7.73
C SER A 233 12.67 -17.88 -6.42
N LEU A 234 12.46 -17.21 -5.28
CA LEU A 234 12.46 -17.80 -3.94
C LEU A 234 11.06 -18.18 -3.45
N LEU A 235 10.00 -17.65 -4.06
CA LEU A 235 8.61 -17.96 -3.71
C LEU A 235 8.34 -19.46 -3.67
N SER A 236 8.75 -20.20 -4.71
CA SER A 236 8.52 -21.64 -4.82
C SER A 236 9.16 -22.45 -3.68
N SER A 237 10.30 -21.99 -3.17
CA SER A 237 11.00 -22.63 -2.04
C SER A 237 10.27 -22.37 -0.73
N ALA A 238 9.80 -21.13 -0.51
CA ALA A 238 9.07 -20.77 0.70
C ALA A 238 7.68 -21.43 0.76
N THR A 239 6.94 -21.45 -0.35
CA THR A 239 5.61 -22.07 -0.40
C THR A 239 5.68 -23.57 -0.16
N LYS A 240 6.67 -24.26 -0.73
CA LYS A 240 6.91 -25.69 -0.48
C LYS A 240 7.16 -25.98 1.00
N LEU A 241 7.97 -25.16 1.68
CA LEU A 241 8.24 -25.30 3.12
C LEU A 241 6.96 -25.13 3.96
N LEU A 242 6.08 -24.20 3.57
CA LEU A 242 4.79 -23.98 4.24
C LEU A 242 3.82 -25.14 3.99
N ASP A 243 3.75 -25.65 2.76
CA ASP A 243 2.93 -26.80 2.38
C ASP A 243 3.34 -28.08 3.14
N GLU A 244 4.66 -28.34 3.27
CA GLU A 244 5.19 -29.49 4.02
C GLU A 244 4.81 -29.46 5.51
N LYS A 245 4.57 -28.26 6.06
CA LYS A 245 4.12 -28.06 7.45
C LYS A 245 2.61 -27.86 7.57
N GLY A 246 1.88 -27.92 6.45
CA GLY A 246 0.43 -27.72 6.42
C GLY A 246 -0.01 -26.33 6.89
N ILE A 247 0.83 -25.31 6.69
CA ILE A 247 0.50 -23.93 7.07
C ILE A 247 -0.18 -23.24 5.88
N PRO A 248 -1.47 -22.86 5.98
CA PRO A 248 -2.15 -22.17 4.89
C PRO A 248 -1.53 -20.78 4.66
N TYR A 249 -1.31 -20.45 3.39
CA TYR A 249 -0.74 -19.17 2.99
C TYR A 249 -1.51 -18.54 1.83
N THR A 250 -1.24 -17.26 1.60
CA THR A 250 -1.66 -16.53 0.42
C THR A 250 -0.46 -15.83 -0.19
N VAL A 251 -0.16 -16.13 -1.45
CA VAL A 251 0.83 -15.39 -2.24
C VAL A 251 0.13 -14.19 -2.86
N ARG A 252 0.69 -13.00 -2.69
CA ARG A 252 0.17 -11.75 -3.25
C ARG A 252 0.85 -11.41 -4.56
N LYS A 253 0.23 -10.50 -5.32
CA LYS A 253 0.74 -10.02 -6.60
C LYS A 253 2.08 -9.29 -6.48
N ASN A 254 2.40 -8.74 -5.30
CA ASN A 254 3.65 -8.07 -4.99
C ASN A 254 4.72 -9.03 -4.42
N GLU A 255 4.58 -10.33 -4.66
CA GLU A 255 5.53 -11.36 -4.21
C GLU A 255 5.66 -11.49 -2.67
N SER A 256 4.73 -10.91 -1.92
CA SER A 256 4.63 -11.14 -0.48
C SER A 256 3.81 -12.40 -0.17
N ILE A 257 4.23 -13.12 0.86
CA ILE A 257 3.48 -14.23 1.44
C ILE A 257 2.80 -13.74 2.72
N ARG A 258 1.51 -14.06 2.85
CA ARG A 258 0.73 -13.83 4.07
C ARG A 258 0.33 -15.16 4.71
N ILE A 259 0.55 -15.30 6.01
CA ILE A 259 0.10 -16.44 6.81
C ILE A 259 -0.62 -15.98 8.08
N THR A 260 -1.70 -16.67 8.42
CA THR A 260 -2.37 -16.47 9.71
C THR A 260 -1.70 -17.36 10.74
N ILE A 261 -1.22 -16.79 11.84
CA ILE A 261 -0.34 -17.47 12.76
C ILE A 261 -0.58 -17.04 14.21
N ASP A 262 -0.01 -17.79 15.15
CA ASP A 262 0.10 -17.43 16.56
C ASP A 262 1.46 -17.87 17.12
N LYS A 263 1.71 -17.52 18.38
CA LYS A 263 2.92 -17.91 19.10
C LYS A 263 3.15 -19.42 19.12
N GLU A 264 2.10 -20.22 19.30
CA GLU A 264 2.21 -21.68 19.39
C GLU A 264 2.68 -22.28 18.06
N THR A 265 2.08 -21.85 16.95
CA THR A 265 2.46 -22.29 15.61
C THR A 265 3.91 -21.93 15.29
N ILE A 266 4.35 -20.72 15.66
CA ILE A 266 5.74 -20.26 15.50
C ILE A 266 6.68 -21.13 16.33
N SER A 267 6.37 -21.31 17.61
CA SER A 267 7.22 -22.05 18.56
C SER A 267 7.33 -23.53 18.25
N ASN A 268 6.29 -24.13 17.66
CA ASN A 268 6.27 -25.54 17.24
C ASN A 268 6.99 -25.79 15.91
N ASN A 269 7.36 -24.74 15.16
CA ASN A 269 7.99 -24.85 13.84
C ASN A 269 9.27 -23.98 13.71
N PRO A 270 10.24 -24.06 14.64
CA PRO A 270 11.39 -23.16 14.62
C PRO A 270 12.26 -23.33 13.36
N GLU A 271 12.50 -24.57 12.94
CA GLU A 271 13.30 -24.84 11.72
C GLU A 271 12.67 -24.28 10.45
N LEU A 272 11.33 -24.27 10.37
CA LEU A 272 10.61 -23.67 9.25
C LEU A 272 10.91 -22.16 9.19
N PHE A 273 10.73 -21.46 10.31
CA PHE A 273 10.90 -20.02 10.35
C PHE A 273 12.35 -19.58 10.20
N ILE A 274 13.32 -20.41 10.62
CA ILE A 274 14.74 -20.19 10.32
C ILE A 274 14.98 -20.27 8.81
N LYS A 275 14.43 -21.29 8.12
CA LYS A 275 14.58 -21.42 6.66
C LYS A 275 13.88 -20.27 5.92
N ILE A 276 12.67 -19.89 6.34
CA ILE A 276 11.97 -18.73 5.77
C ILE A 276 12.82 -17.46 5.98
N ALA A 277 13.40 -17.27 7.16
CA ALA A 277 14.29 -16.13 7.41
C ALA A 277 15.54 -16.14 6.50
N GLN A 278 16.12 -17.31 6.22
CA GLN A 278 17.23 -17.38 5.27
C GLN A 278 16.81 -16.98 3.85
N LEU A 279 15.62 -17.41 3.40
CA LEU A 279 15.07 -17.02 2.10
C LEU A 279 14.74 -15.54 2.04
N VAL A 280 14.11 -14.97 3.09
CA VAL A 280 13.84 -13.54 3.17
C VAL A 280 15.14 -12.76 3.14
N ARG A 281 16.15 -13.15 3.93
CA ARG A 281 17.47 -12.52 3.88
C ARG A 281 18.05 -12.52 2.47
N GLN A 282 18.02 -13.67 1.80
CA GLN A 282 18.52 -13.80 0.43
C GLN A 282 17.77 -12.87 -0.53
N ALA A 283 16.44 -12.77 -0.42
CA ALA A 283 15.64 -11.88 -1.26
C ALA A 283 16.03 -10.41 -1.12
N TRP A 284 16.39 -9.96 0.09
CA TRP A 284 16.84 -8.58 0.34
C TRP A 284 18.31 -8.32 -0.06
N GLU A 285 19.08 -9.37 -0.35
CA GLU A 285 20.47 -9.31 -0.81
C GLU A 285 20.59 -9.47 -2.34
N GLU A 286 19.54 -9.94 -3.02
CA GLU A 286 19.39 -10.04 -4.49
C GLU A 286 19.10 -8.68 -5.14
#